data_AF-A0A6P0Z7G1-F1
#
_entry.id   AF-A0A6P0Z7G1-F1
#
_cell.length_a   1.000
_cell.length_b   1.000
_cell.length_c   1.000
_cell.angle_alpha   90.00
_cell.angle_beta   90.00
_cell.angle_gamma   90.00
#
_symmetry.space_group_name_H-M   'P 1'
#
loop_
_entity.id
_entity.type
_entity.pdbx_description
1 polymer ?
#
loop_
_entity_poly.entity_id
_entity_poly.type
_entity_poly.pdbx_seq_one_letter_code
_entity_poly.pdbx_strand_id
1 'polypeptide(L)'
;MHRIKHDTPGKVSNIPMPPSQPKSSKNISTRSGEIDAIKSLAIIGVIITHMSFESRFEPSTLQLVQALQLIFGWCVLAFFFCSGLLAKPVTNQQAVFKVIKKRCLRLIVPCLIFSLSYKIALSGLYLTGLFSWEPPLPQSINGILPFLVGPVGPQFYFLYYLFFTSIGVAIAEWLLGQSGLLIIMIVILPLCYATLFEIPYRGYGPELQMIPLYSFTYLSGYFLSKFKATSHSNTNTRN
;
A
#
# COMPACT_ATOMS: atom_id res chain seq x y z
N MET A 1 40.31 32.78 -56.98
CA MET A 1 40.25 31.35 -57.35
C MET A 1 40.76 30.51 -56.19
N HIS A 2 39.84 30.04 -55.33
CA HIS A 2 40.17 29.24 -54.15
C HIS A 2 40.10 27.74 -54.50
N ARG A 3 41.23 27.05 -54.34
CA ARG A 3 41.41 25.63 -54.64
C ARG A 3 40.97 24.81 -53.43
N ILE A 4 39.83 24.13 -53.54
CA ILE A 4 39.32 23.18 -52.55
C ILE A 4 40.17 21.92 -52.64
N LYS A 5 40.88 21.57 -51.56
CA LYS A 5 41.59 20.29 -51.42
C LYS A 5 40.60 19.22 -50.97
N HIS A 6 40.47 18.16 -51.74
CA HIS A 6 39.76 16.95 -51.36
C HIS A 6 40.63 16.13 -50.42
N ASP A 7 40.22 16.04 -49.15
CA ASP A 7 40.79 15.11 -48.18
C ASP A 7 40.31 13.68 -48.48
N THR A 8 41.26 12.76 -48.43
CA THR A 8 41.10 11.33 -48.73
C THR A 8 40.42 10.61 -47.56
N PRO A 9 39.50 9.66 -47.81
CA PRO A 9 38.84 8.92 -46.75
C PRO A 9 39.84 8.00 -46.02
N GLY A 10 40.07 8.32 -44.74
CA GLY A 10 40.90 7.57 -43.83
C GLY A 10 40.43 6.13 -43.65
N LYS A 11 41.39 5.22 -43.75
CA LYS A 11 41.29 3.77 -43.55
C LYS A 11 40.71 3.47 -42.15
N VAL A 12 39.51 2.90 -42.09
CA VAL A 12 38.84 2.50 -40.84
C VAL A 12 39.67 1.40 -40.18
N SER A 13 40.35 1.73 -39.09
CA SER A 13 41.07 0.77 -38.25
C SER A 13 40.06 -0.16 -37.58
N ASN A 14 40.24 -1.47 -37.76
CA ASN A 14 39.51 -2.50 -37.03
C ASN A 14 39.78 -2.34 -35.52
N ILE A 15 38.86 -1.69 -34.81
CA ILE A 15 38.90 -1.60 -33.35
C ILE A 15 38.47 -2.96 -32.81
N PRO A 16 39.33 -3.68 -32.06
CA PRO A 16 38.97 -4.95 -31.46
C PRO A 16 37.78 -4.74 -30.52
N MET A 17 36.73 -5.50 -30.78
CA MET A 17 35.48 -5.45 -30.04
C MET A 17 35.78 -5.79 -28.56
N PRO A 18 35.38 -4.94 -27.60
CA PRO A 18 35.66 -5.17 -26.19
C PRO A 18 35.04 -6.50 -25.74
N PRO A 19 35.71 -7.25 -24.85
CA PRO A 19 35.23 -8.54 -24.38
C PRO A 19 33.82 -8.39 -23.83
N SER A 20 32.90 -9.23 -24.32
CA SER A 20 31.50 -9.24 -23.90
C SER A 20 31.44 -9.35 -22.38
N GLN A 21 30.96 -8.30 -21.71
CA GLN A 21 30.84 -8.32 -20.27
C GLN A 21 29.99 -9.52 -19.84
N PRO A 22 30.44 -10.28 -18.81
CA PRO A 22 29.72 -11.45 -18.34
C PRO A 22 28.30 -11.03 -18.01
N LYS A 23 27.32 -11.69 -18.65
CA LYS A 23 25.89 -11.45 -18.44
C LYS A 23 25.64 -11.55 -16.94
N SER A 24 25.44 -10.39 -16.32
CA SER A 24 25.08 -10.23 -14.90
C SER A 24 24.05 -11.29 -14.55
N SER A 25 24.48 -12.27 -13.75
CA SER A 25 23.64 -13.34 -13.26
C SER A 25 22.46 -12.67 -12.58
N LYS A 26 21.27 -12.77 -13.18
CA LYS A 26 20.04 -12.28 -12.57
C LYS A 26 19.94 -12.96 -11.21
N ASN A 27 20.25 -12.22 -10.15
CA ASN A 27 19.90 -12.58 -8.79
C ASN A 27 18.38 -12.75 -8.79
N ILE A 28 17.92 -13.99 -8.97
CA ILE A 28 16.55 -14.39 -8.70
C ILE A 28 16.41 -14.14 -7.21
N SER A 29 15.90 -12.96 -6.86
CA SER A 29 15.58 -12.62 -5.48
C SER A 29 14.70 -13.75 -4.98
N THR A 30 15.20 -14.53 -4.03
CA THR A 30 14.47 -15.58 -3.32
C THR A 30 13.34 -14.92 -2.55
N ARG A 31 12.28 -14.61 -3.28
CA ARG A 31 11.05 -14.09 -2.72
C ARG A 31 10.45 -15.25 -1.95
N SER A 32 10.54 -15.22 -0.62
CA SER A 32 10.05 -16.32 0.21
C SER A 32 8.57 -16.54 -0.08
N GLY A 33 8.22 -17.73 -0.57
CA GLY A 33 6.83 -18.11 -0.87
C GLY A 33 5.91 -17.96 0.34
N GLU A 34 6.46 -18.03 1.56
CA GLU A 34 5.76 -17.82 2.82
C GLU A 34 5.15 -16.41 2.92
N ILE A 35 5.91 -15.37 2.51
CA ILE A 35 5.43 -13.98 2.56
C ILE A 35 4.29 -13.78 1.57
N ASP A 36 4.40 -14.38 0.39
CA ASP A 36 3.36 -14.29 -0.64
C ASP A 36 2.11 -15.10 -0.22
N ALA A 37 2.27 -16.22 0.50
CA ALA A 37 1.17 -16.99 1.09
C ALA A 37 0.43 -16.19 2.18
N ILE A 38 1.15 -15.62 3.16
CA ILE A 38 0.57 -14.79 4.23
C ILE A 38 -0.16 -13.59 3.62
N LYS A 39 0.42 -12.97 2.61
CA LYS A 39 -0.21 -11.85 1.92
C LYS A 39 -1.48 -12.26 1.20
N SER A 40 -1.49 -13.42 0.55
CA SER A 40 -2.68 -13.95 -0.14
C SER A 40 -3.79 -14.28 0.86
N LEU A 41 -3.43 -14.90 1.98
CA LEU A 41 -4.35 -15.16 3.09
C LEU A 41 -4.93 -13.87 3.67
N ALA A 42 -4.09 -12.83 3.87
CA ALA A 42 -4.54 -11.53 4.36
C ALA A 42 -5.52 -10.86 3.39
N ILE A 43 -5.28 -10.96 2.07
CA ILE A 43 -6.21 -10.43 1.05
C ILE A 43 -7.56 -11.15 1.14
N ILE A 44 -7.57 -12.48 1.24
CA ILE A 44 -8.79 -13.27 1.39
C ILE A 44 -9.52 -12.89 2.68
N GLY A 45 -8.82 -12.82 3.80
CA GLY A 45 -9.41 -12.43 5.09
C GLY A 45 -10.01 -11.02 5.07
N VAL A 46 -9.34 -10.06 4.41
CA VAL A 46 -9.88 -8.71 4.22
C VAL A 46 -11.17 -8.73 3.39
N ILE A 47 -11.22 -9.53 2.32
CA ILE A 47 -12.46 -9.69 1.53
C ILE A 47 -13.59 -10.23 2.41
N ILE A 48 -13.34 -11.30 3.18
CA ILE A 48 -14.33 -11.92 4.07
C ILE A 48 -14.81 -10.93 5.14
N THR A 49 -13.90 -10.22 5.79
CA THR A 49 -14.21 -9.23 6.84
C THR A 49 -15.16 -8.16 6.36
N HIS A 50 -15.11 -7.86 5.06
CA HIS A 50 -15.87 -6.79 4.44
C HIS A 50 -17.19 -7.23 3.81
N MET A 51 -17.49 -8.53 3.75
CA MET A 51 -18.79 -8.99 3.27
C MET A 51 -19.88 -8.62 4.29
N SER A 52 -20.76 -7.70 3.90
CA SER A 52 -21.95 -7.31 4.65
C SER A 52 -23.14 -8.11 4.14
N PHE A 53 -23.73 -8.88 5.04
CA PHE A 53 -24.70 -9.93 4.71
C PHE A 53 -26.01 -9.80 5.51
N GLU A 54 -26.17 -8.70 6.26
CA GLU A 54 -27.25 -8.50 7.24
C GLU A 54 -28.66 -8.71 6.67
N SER A 55 -28.91 -8.42 5.40
CA SER A 55 -30.24 -8.57 4.77
C SER A 55 -30.47 -9.89 4.04
N ARG A 56 -29.47 -10.77 3.95
CA ARG A 56 -29.51 -11.97 3.09
C ARG A 56 -29.40 -13.30 3.82
N PHE A 57 -29.16 -13.28 5.13
CA PHE A 57 -28.80 -14.47 5.89
C PHE A 57 -29.59 -14.59 7.18
N GLU A 58 -29.81 -15.82 7.62
CA GLU A 58 -30.45 -16.13 8.89
C GLU A 58 -29.60 -15.61 10.08
N PRO A 59 -30.22 -15.29 11.23
CA PRO A 59 -29.52 -14.77 12.41
C PRO A 59 -28.34 -15.65 12.88
N SER A 60 -28.46 -16.97 12.78
CA SER A 60 -27.39 -17.94 13.08
C SER A 60 -26.17 -17.75 12.17
N THR A 61 -26.40 -17.47 10.89
CA THR A 61 -25.33 -17.21 9.92
C THR A 61 -24.70 -15.84 10.16
N LEU A 62 -25.48 -14.84 10.60
CA LEU A 62 -24.93 -13.54 10.99
C LEU A 62 -23.99 -13.65 12.21
N GLN A 63 -24.28 -14.51 13.18
CA GLN A 63 -23.35 -14.78 14.29
C GLN A 63 -22.04 -15.42 13.80
N LEU A 64 -22.13 -16.36 12.85
CA LEU A 64 -20.94 -16.94 12.22
C LEU A 64 -20.13 -15.87 11.47
N VAL A 65 -20.78 -15.00 10.71
CA VAL A 65 -20.13 -13.88 10.00
C VAL A 65 -19.43 -12.95 10.98
N GLN A 66 -20.07 -12.60 12.10
CA GLN A 66 -19.46 -11.78 13.14
C GLN A 66 -18.22 -12.45 13.78
N ALA A 67 -18.31 -13.76 14.07
CA ALA A 67 -17.17 -14.52 14.56
C ALA A 67 -16.02 -14.56 13.53
N LEU A 68 -16.35 -14.76 12.25
CA LEU A 68 -15.37 -14.71 11.17
C LEU A 68 -14.77 -13.31 11.01
N GLN A 69 -15.54 -12.23 11.12
CA GLN A 69 -15.03 -10.87 11.09
C GLN A 69 -14.06 -10.59 12.25
N LEU A 70 -14.34 -11.11 13.45
CA LEU A 70 -13.42 -11.02 14.57
C LEU A 70 -12.11 -11.77 14.28
N ILE A 71 -12.23 -13.00 13.75
CA ILE A 71 -11.09 -13.83 13.37
C ILE A 71 -10.32 -13.21 12.22
N PHE A 72 -10.94 -12.56 11.25
CA PHE A 72 -10.24 -11.98 10.10
C PHE A 72 -9.87 -10.50 10.29
N GLY A 73 -10.29 -9.87 11.39
CA GLY A 73 -9.94 -8.49 11.72
C GLY A 73 -8.43 -8.24 11.76
N TRP A 74 -7.64 -9.20 12.24
CA TRP A 74 -6.18 -9.10 12.25
C TRP A 74 -5.56 -9.16 10.85
N CYS A 75 -6.29 -9.60 9.82
CA CYS A 75 -5.77 -9.65 8.45
C CYS A 75 -5.45 -8.26 7.91
N VAL A 76 -6.18 -7.22 8.33
CA VAL A 76 -5.84 -5.82 8.00
C VAL A 76 -4.47 -5.48 8.59
N LEU A 77 -4.23 -5.80 9.86
CA LEU A 77 -2.94 -5.56 10.53
C LEU A 77 -1.80 -6.33 9.84
N ALA A 78 -2.03 -7.61 9.53
CA ALA A 78 -1.07 -8.43 8.78
C ALA A 78 -0.78 -7.85 7.39
N PHE A 79 -1.79 -7.31 6.71
CA PHE A 79 -1.62 -6.68 5.41
C PHE A 79 -0.75 -5.41 5.49
N PHE A 80 -0.92 -4.58 6.52
CA PHE A 80 -0.04 -3.43 6.77
C PHE A 80 1.38 -3.86 7.11
N PHE A 81 1.53 -4.86 7.98
CA PHE A 81 2.83 -5.44 8.33
C PHE A 81 3.57 -5.97 7.10
N CYS A 82 2.93 -6.82 6.29
CA CYS A 82 3.50 -7.33 5.04
C CYS A 82 3.84 -6.20 4.05
N SER A 83 3.00 -5.17 4.00
CA SER A 83 3.25 -4.00 3.14
C SER A 83 4.46 -3.19 3.58
N GLY A 84 4.70 -3.09 4.89
CA GLY A 84 5.90 -2.51 5.48
C GLY A 84 7.13 -3.36 5.23
N LEU A 85 7.03 -4.68 5.39
CA LEU A 85 8.11 -5.64 5.10
C LEU A 85 8.62 -5.53 3.65
N LEU A 86 7.72 -5.25 2.71
CA LEU A 86 8.03 -5.09 1.29
C LEU A 86 8.38 -3.64 0.89
N ALA A 87 8.42 -2.71 1.85
CA ALA A 87 8.76 -1.32 1.57
C ALA A 87 10.27 -1.17 1.33
N LYS A 88 10.63 -0.21 0.48
CA LYS A 88 12.02 0.07 0.11
C LYS A 88 12.47 1.33 0.85
N PRO A 89 13.76 1.41 1.27
CA PRO A 89 14.31 2.64 1.82
C PRO A 89 14.14 3.82 0.88
N VAL A 90 13.95 4.98 1.47
CA VAL A 90 13.86 6.26 0.79
C VAL A 90 14.96 7.17 1.32
N THR A 91 15.95 7.46 0.47
CA THR A 91 17.13 8.27 0.84
C THR A 91 17.08 9.70 0.32
N ASN A 92 16.20 10.00 -0.64
CA ASN A 92 16.10 11.33 -1.24
C ASN A 92 14.67 11.66 -1.68
N GLN A 93 14.44 12.94 -1.95
CA GLN A 93 13.14 13.48 -2.36
C GLN A 93 12.60 12.81 -3.64
N GLN A 94 13.46 12.53 -4.62
CA GLN A 94 13.04 11.87 -5.86
C GLN A 94 12.50 10.46 -5.61
N ALA A 95 13.09 9.74 -4.65
CA ALA A 95 12.60 8.44 -4.22
C ALA A 95 11.24 8.53 -3.52
N VAL A 96 10.98 9.59 -2.73
CA VAL A 96 9.65 9.86 -2.13
C VAL A 96 8.60 10.00 -3.25
N PHE A 97 8.83 10.88 -4.23
CA PHE A 97 7.90 11.08 -5.35
C PHE A 97 7.64 9.79 -6.14
N LYS A 98 8.69 8.98 -6.36
CA LYS A 98 8.57 7.68 -7.00
C LYS A 98 7.67 6.72 -6.21
N VAL A 99 7.79 6.72 -4.87
CA VAL A 99 6.91 5.94 -3.98
C VAL A 99 5.48 6.45 -4.07
N ILE A 100 5.25 7.76 -3.96
CA ILE A 100 3.91 8.37 -4.05
C ILE A 100 3.24 7.98 -5.38
N LYS A 101 3.89 8.22 -6.52
CA LYS A 101 3.35 7.91 -7.84
C LYS A 101 3.03 6.41 -7.97
N LYS A 102 3.97 5.54 -7.59
CA LYS A 102 3.79 4.09 -7.70
C LYS A 102 2.66 3.58 -6.79
N ARG A 103 2.55 4.09 -5.57
CA ARG A 103 1.51 3.70 -4.62
C ARG A 103 0.15 4.26 -5.02
N CYS A 104 0.09 5.50 -5.51
CA CYS A 104 -1.14 6.11 -6.01
C CYS A 104 -1.75 5.31 -7.16
N LEU A 105 -0.94 4.99 -8.18
CA LEU A 105 -1.38 4.18 -9.32
C LEU A 105 -1.80 2.75 -8.95
N ARG A 106 -1.26 2.21 -7.86
CA ARG A 106 -1.53 0.83 -7.43
C ARG A 106 -2.71 0.73 -6.45
N LEU A 107 -2.90 1.73 -5.60
CA LEU A 107 -3.85 1.68 -4.48
C LEU A 107 -5.04 2.60 -4.74
N ILE A 108 -4.77 3.88 -4.98
CA ILE A 108 -5.82 4.91 -5.07
C ILE A 108 -6.55 4.82 -6.39
N VAL A 109 -5.85 4.72 -7.52
CA VAL A 109 -6.49 4.70 -8.84
C VAL A 109 -7.45 3.51 -9.00
N PRO A 110 -7.06 2.26 -8.72
CA PRO A 110 -8.00 1.13 -8.81
C PRO A 110 -9.17 1.28 -7.84
N CYS A 111 -8.93 1.80 -6.63
CA CYS A 111 -9.98 2.03 -5.65
C CYS A 111 -10.99 3.08 -6.10
N LEU A 112 -10.53 4.19 -6.69
CA LEU A 112 -11.39 5.24 -7.22
C LEU A 112 -12.20 4.74 -8.42
N ILE A 113 -11.56 4.02 -9.36
CA ILE A 113 -12.25 3.43 -10.51
C ILE A 113 -13.37 2.50 -10.02
N PHE A 114 -13.05 1.56 -9.13
CA PHE A 114 -14.05 0.63 -8.59
C PHE A 114 -15.17 1.36 -7.85
N SER A 115 -14.81 2.30 -6.96
CA SER A 115 -15.78 3.07 -6.17
C SER A 115 -16.71 3.89 -7.05
N LEU A 116 -16.18 4.56 -8.08
CA LEU A 116 -16.97 5.36 -8.99
C LEU A 116 -17.86 4.51 -9.89
N SER A 117 -17.33 3.41 -10.46
CA SER A 117 -18.11 2.46 -11.25
C SER A 117 -19.28 1.89 -10.45
N TYR A 118 -19.05 1.52 -9.19
CA TYR A 118 -20.10 1.02 -8.32
C TYR A 118 -21.16 2.09 -8.00
N LYS A 119 -20.74 3.32 -7.68
CA LYS A 119 -21.66 4.45 -7.44
C LYS A 119 -22.51 4.77 -8.67
N ILE A 120 -21.91 4.75 -9.87
CA ILE A 120 -22.62 4.95 -11.14
C ILE A 120 -23.64 3.84 -11.34
N ALA A 121 -23.26 2.58 -11.14
CA ALA A 121 -24.17 1.44 -11.27
C ALA A 121 -25.36 1.52 -10.29
N LEU A 122 -25.09 1.84 -9.02
CA LEU A 122 -26.15 2.06 -8.02
C LEU A 122 -27.06 3.23 -8.38
N SER A 123 -26.49 4.32 -8.88
CA SER A 123 -27.29 5.48 -9.32
C SER A 123 -28.17 5.12 -10.51
N GLY A 124 -27.65 4.35 -11.47
CA GLY A 124 -28.42 3.84 -12.60
C GLY A 124 -29.57 2.95 -12.15
N LEU A 125 -29.33 2.02 -11.21
CA LEU A 125 -30.37 1.17 -10.62
C LEU A 125 -31.42 1.99 -9.87
N TYR A 126 -31.02 2.99 -9.09
CA TYR A 126 -31.93 3.88 -8.38
C TYR A 126 -32.88 4.60 -9.36
N LEU A 127 -32.36 5.10 -10.49
CA LEU A 127 -33.16 5.79 -11.50
C LEU A 127 -34.22 4.91 -12.18
N THR A 128 -34.09 3.58 -12.10
CA THR A 128 -35.13 2.66 -12.62
C THR A 128 -36.39 2.59 -11.75
N GLY A 129 -36.33 3.06 -10.50
CA GLY A 129 -37.43 2.96 -9.54
C GLY A 129 -37.69 1.54 -9.02
N LEU A 130 -36.86 0.55 -9.38
CA LEU A 130 -37.00 -0.84 -8.93
C LEU A 130 -36.74 -1.03 -7.43
N PHE A 131 -36.05 -0.07 -6.80
CA PHE A 131 -35.66 -0.14 -5.39
C PHE A 131 -36.00 1.17 -4.68
N SER A 132 -36.65 1.07 -3.51
CA SER A 132 -37.05 2.19 -2.64
C SER A 132 -35.95 2.61 -1.65
N TRP A 133 -34.70 2.63 -2.10
CA TRP A 133 -33.57 3.03 -1.28
C TRP A 133 -33.43 4.54 -1.21
N GLU A 134 -32.67 5.05 -0.24
CA GLU A 134 -32.28 6.45 -0.24
C GLU A 134 -31.48 6.79 -1.51
N PRO A 135 -31.63 8.02 -2.04
CA PRO A 135 -30.90 8.44 -3.23
C PRO A 135 -29.38 8.34 -2.98
N PRO A 136 -28.63 7.56 -3.79
CA PRO A 136 -27.19 7.42 -3.61
C PRO A 136 -26.43 8.69 -4.04
N LEU A 137 -27.11 9.64 -4.68
CA LEU A 137 -26.54 10.87 -5.22
C LEU A 137 -26.45 11.96 -4.14
N PRO A 138 -25.39 12.79 -4.16
CA PRO A 138 -25.26 13.89 -3.22
C PRO A 138 -26.38 14.92 -3.43
N GLN A 139 -27.08 15.30 -2.35
CA GLN A 139 -28.13 16.31 -2.39
C GLN A 139 -27.60 17.75 -2.42
N SER A 140 -26.30 17.95 -2.15
CA SER A 140 -25.66 19.26 -2.13
C SER A 140 -24.32 19.25 -2.84
N ILE A 141 -23.88 20.43 -3.31
CA ILE A 141 -22.58 20.63 -3.96
C ILE A 141 -21.43 20.20 -3.03
N ASN A 142 -21.56 20.47 -1.73
CA ASN A 142 -20.57 20.09 -0.72
C ASN A 142 -20.44 18.55 -0.58
N GLY A 143 -21.49 17.80 -0.92
CA GLY A 143 -21.47 16.34 -0.93
C GLY A 143 -20.78 15.71 -2.14
N ILE A 144 -20.52 16.49 -3.21
CA ILE A 144 -19.94 15.96 -4.46
C ILE A 144 -18.52 15.45 -4.25
N LEU A 145 -17.67 16.21 -3.55
CA LEU A 145 -16.27 15.80 -3.35
C LEU A 145 -16.16 14.53 -2.46
N PRO A 146 -16.84 14.43 -1.30
CA PRO A 146 -16.94 13.19 -0.54
C PRO A 146 -17.53 12.03 -1.36
N PHE A 147 -18.52 12.31 -2.22
CA PHE A 147 -19.10 11.30 -3.10
C PHE A 147 -18.11 10.82 -4.17
N LEU A 148 -17.28 11.69 -4.74
CA LEU A 148 -16.32 11.30 -5.78
C LEU A 148 -15.08 10.60 -5.21
N VAL A 149 -14.55 11.11 -4.10
CA VAL A 149 -13.26 10.68 -3.55
C VAL A 149 -13.41 9.67 -2.42
N GLY A 150 -14.57 9.63 -1.76
CA GLY A 150 -14.83 8.69 -0.69
C GLY A 150 -14.88 7.25 -1.21
N PRO A 151 -14.23 6.28 -0.54
CA PRO A 151 -14.36 4.88 -0.90
C PRO A 151 -15.82 4.43 -0.78
N VAL A 152 -16.23 3.52 -1.66
CA VAL A 152 -17.53 2.85 -1.51
C VAL A 152 -17.45 1.87 -0.35
N GLY A 153 -18.28 2.12 0.66
CA GLY A 153 -18.45 1.24 1.81
C GLY A 153 -17.22 1.12 2.71
N PRO A 154 -17.36 0.38 3.81
CA PRO A 154 -16.28 0.16 4.78
C PRO A 154 -15.21 -0.79 4.25
N GLN A 155 -15.22 -1.17 2.97
CA GLN A 155 -14.36 -2.24 2.46
C GLN A 155 -13.01 -1.75 1.95
N PHE A 156 -12.94 -0.49 1.49
CA PHE A 156 -11.74 0.01 0.82
C PHE A 156 -10.99 1.08 1.63
N TYR A 157 -11.43 1.42 2.85
CA TYR A 157 -10.75 2.43 3.67
C TYR A 157 -9.28 2.07 3.92
N PHE A 158 -8.97 0.78 4.07
CA PHE A 158 -7.63 0.32 4.42
C PHE A 158 -6.62 0.63 3.30
N LEU A 159 -7.07 0.74 2.04
CA LEU A 159 -6.21 1.14 0.92
C LEU A 159 -5.79 2.61 1.03
N TYR A 160 -6.70 3.49 1.45
CA TYR A 160 -6.38 4.90 1.72
C TYR A 160 -5.42 5.00 2.89
N TYR A 161 -5.70 4.32 4.00
CA TYR A 161 -4.81 4.30 5.15
C TYR A 161 -3.44 3.73 4.81
N LEU A 162 -3.36 2.67 4.01
CA LEU A 162 -2.08 2.12 3.58
C LEU A 162 -1.32 3.11 2.70
N PHE A 163 -2.01 3.80 1.80
CA PHE A 163 -1.43 4.84 0.96
C PHE A 163 -0.83 5.96 1.83
N PHE A 164 -1.63 6.57 2.71
CA PHE A 164 -1.18 7.67 3.56
C PHE A 164 -0.09 7.23 4.55
N THR A 165 -0.24 6.07 5.19
CA THR A 165 0.79 5.51 6.08
C THR A 165 2.10 5.31 5.33
N SER A 166 2.06 4.70 4.13
CA SER A 166 3.27 4.44 3.35
C SER A 166 3.97 5.72 2.89
N ILE A 167 3.21 6.77 2.59
CA ILE A 167 3.76 8.08 2.21
C ILE A 167 4.31 8.79 3.45
N GLY A 168 3.57 8.78 4.55
CA GLY A 168 4.00 9.37 5.82
C GLY A 168 5.31 8.78 6.29
N VAL A 169 5.44 7.45 6.26
CA VAL A 169 6.69 6.76 6.59
C VAL A 169 7.80 7.11 5.60
N ALA A 170 7.54 7.16 4.28
CA ALA A 170 8.55 7.52 3.29
C ALA A 170 9.06 8.97 3.48
N ILE A 171 8.18 9.91 3.81
CA ILE A 171 8.53 11.30 4.10
C ILE A 171 9.30 11.38 5.42
N ALA A 172 8.83 10.71 6.47
CA ALA A 172 9.50 10.68 7.76
C ALA A 172 10.88 10.02 7.69
N GLU A 173 11.05 8.96 6.89
CA GLU A 173 12.36 8.35 6.62
C GLU A 173 13.31 9.35 5.98
N TRP A 174 12.82 10.08 4.97
CA TRP A 174 13.62 11.07 4.25
C TRP A 174 14.03 12.24 5.16
N LEU A 175 13.13 12.72 6.03
CA LEU A 175 13.38 13.88 6.88
C LEU A 175 14.16 13.55 8.16
N LEU A 176 13.87 12.41 8.79
CA LEU A 176 14.35 12.07 10.13
C LEU A 176 15.33 10.89 10.14
N GLY A 177 15.50 10.20 9.02
CA GLY A 177 16.28 8.97 8.93
C GLY A 177 15.66 7.80 9.70
N GLN A 178 16.43 6.72 9.81
CA GLN A 178 15.95 5.48 10.44
C GLN A 178 15.77 5.61 11.96
N SER A 179 16.67 6.34 12.63
CA SER A 179 16.58 6.58 14.07
C SER A 179 15.30 7.37 14.43
N GLY A 180 14.96 8.38 13.63
CA GLY A 180 13.72 9.13 13.81
C GLY A 180 12.46 8.29 13.62
N LEU A 181 12.44 7.42 12.61
CA LEU A 181 11.35 6.45 12.44
C LEU A 181 11.20 5.50 13.64
N LEU A 182 12.31 5.09 14.25
CA LEU A 182 12.28 4.21 15.41
C LEU A 182 11.67 4.91 16.62
N ILE A 183 12.02 6.18 16.83
CA ILE A 183 11.42 7.03 17.88
C ILE A 183 9.92 7.21 17.61
N ILE A 184 9.53 7.46 16.36
CA ILE A 184 8.10 7.52 15.99
C ILE A 184 7.39 6.22 16.37
N MET A 185 7.96 5.07 16.03
CA MET A 185 7.36 3.76 16.28
C MET A 185 7.23 3.43 17.77
N ILE A 186 8.28 3.67 18.56
CA ILE A 186 8.36 3.23 19.96
C ILE A 186 7.73 4.24 20.92
N VAL A 187 7.80 5.53 20.62
CA VAL A 187 7.38 6.60 21.54
C VAL A 187 6.14 7.33 21.04
N ILE A 188 6.21 7.90 19.83
CA ILE A 188 5.16 8.82 19.36
C ILE A 188 3.87 8.06 19.08
N LEU A 189 3.92 6.92 18.37
CA LEU A 189 2.70 6.17 18.05
C LEU A 189 1.99 5.63 19.30
N PRO A 190 2.67 4.98 20.28
CA PRO A 190 2.03 4.57 21.52
C PRO A 190 1.49 5.75 22.34
N LEU A 191 2.24 6.86 22.41
CA LEU A 191 1.78 8.05 23.13
C LEU A 191 0.54 8.65 22.47
N CYS A 192 0.54 8.83 21.15
CA CYS A 192 -0.61 9.30 20.40
C CYS A 192 -1.81 8.38 20.58
N TYR A 193 -1.60 7.06 20.56
CA TYR A 193 -2.67 6.08 20.76
C TYR A 193 -3.23 6.13 22.19
N ALA A 194 -2.40 6.34 23.20
CA ALA A 194 -2.82 6.41 24.60
C ALA A 194 -3.49 7.74 25.00
N THR A 195 -3.13 8.87 24.36
CA THR A 195 -3.59 10.20 24.78
C THR A 195 -4.65 10.83 23.87
N LEU A 196 -4.62 10.54 22.57
CA LEU A 196 -5.50 11.21 21.59
C LEU A 196 -6.72 10.37 21.20
N PHE A 197 -6.72 9.07 21.51
CA PHE A 197 -7.74 8.15 21.05
C PHE A 197 -8.28 7.29 22.19
N GLU A 198 -9.59 7.05 22.17
CA GLU A 198 -10.19 6.01 22.99
C GLU A 198 -9.78 4.64 22.43
N ILE A 199 -9.53 3.68 23.32
CA ILE A 199 -9.17 2.33 22.90
C ILE A 199 -10.34 1.75 22.09
N PRO A 200 -10.15 1.45 20.79
CA PRO A 200 -11.21 0.94 19.96
C PRO A 200 -11.67 -0.42 20.49
N TYR A 201 -12.98 -0.63 20.48
CA TYR A 201 -13.57 -1.92 20.88
C TYR A 201 -13.15 -3.06 19.94
N ARG A 202 -12.75 -2.74 18.69
CA ARG A 202 -12.33 -3.70 17.67
C ARG A 202 -10.91 -3.38 17.18
N GLY A 203 -10.10 -4.41 16.94
CA GLY A 203 -8.74 -4.27 16.41
C GLY A 203 -8.64 -3.91 14.91
N TYR A 204 -9.77 -3.56 14.29
CA TYR A 204 -9.89 -3.24 12.86
C TYR A 204 -11.10 -2.32 12.65
N GLY A 205 -11.04 -1.46 11.62
CA GLY A 205 -12.17 -0.65 11.20
C GLY A 205 -11.76 0.65 10.48
N PRO A 206 -12.76 1.34 9.89
CA PRO A 206 -12.57 2.59 9.14
C PRO A 206 -12.37 3.82 10.04
N GLU A 207 -12.29 3.65 11.36
CA GLU A 207 -12.18 4.76 12.30
C GLU A 207 -10.76 5.33 12.30
N LEU A 208 -10.66 6.66 12.38
CA LEU A 208 -9.37 7.36 12.37
C LEU A 208 -8.45 6.95 13.54
N GLN A 209 -9.03 6.52 14.66
CA GLN A 209 -8.31 5.98 15.82
C GLN A 209 -7.47 4.73 15.52
N MET A 210 -7.74 4.05 14.40
CA MET A 210 -6.96 2.89 13.98
C MET A 210 -5.65 3.26 13.28
N ILE A 211 -5.48 4.51 12.85
CA ILE A 211 -4.29 4.96 12.10
C ILE A 211 -2.98 4.73 12.85
N PRO A 212 -2.85 5.03 14.17
CA PRO A 212 -1.62 4.76 14.89
C PRO A 212 -1.27 3.26 14.92
N LEU A 213 -2.25 2.38 15.13
CA LEU A 213 -2.04 0.93 15.13
C LEU A 213 -1.62 0.40 13.75
N TYR A 214 -2.26 0.89 12.68
CA TYR A 214 -1.90 0.58 11.30
C TYR A 214 -0.50 1.08 10.93
N SER A 215 -0.13 2.26 11.42
CA SER A 215 1.21 2.82 11.23
C SER A 215 2.27 2.02 11.99
N PHE A 216 1.96 1.60 13.21
CA PHE A 216 2.85 0.80 14.05
C PHE A 216 3.12 -0.57 13.42
N THR A 217 2.08 -1.25 12.95
CA THR A 217 2.21 -2.57 12.28
C THR A 217 3.00 -2.45 10.98
N TYR A 218 2.76 -1.40 10.18
CA TYR A 218 3.56 -1.11 8.99
C TYR A 218 5.04 -0.89 9.33
N LEU A 219 5.36 -0.03 10.31
CA LEU A 219 6.72 0.25 10.73
C LEU A 219 7.42 -0.99 11.29
N SER A 220 6.71 -1.82 12.04
CA SER A 220 7.22 -3.09 12.56
C SER A 220 7.69 -4.01 11.42
N GLY A 221 6.88 -4.15 10.37
CA GLY A 221 7.26 -4.91 9.18
C GLY A 221 8.45 -4.28 8.45
N TYR A 222 8.46 -2.96 8.32
CA TYR A 222 9.57 -2.21 7.71
C TYR A 222 10.89 -2.45 8.44
N PHE A 223 10.93 -2.30 9.77
CA PHE A 223 12.14 -2.54 10.55
C PHE A 223 12.60 -3.99 10.51
N LEU A 224 11.68 -4.97 10.56
CA LEU A 224 12.03 -6.38 10.43
C LEU A 224 12.74 -6.68 9.10
N SER A 225 12.31 -6.06 8.01
CA SER A 225 12.96 -6.20 6.70
C SER A 225 14.41 -5.69 6.71
N LYS A 226 14.67 -4.63 7.48
CA LYS A 226 16.01 -4.02 7.63
C LYS A 226 16.94 -4.88 8.43
N PHE A 227 16.49 -5.40 9.58
CA PHE A 227 17.30 -6.29 10.42
C PHE A 227 17.76 -7.53 9.64
N LYS A 228 16.89 -8.12 8.82
CA LYS A 228 17.25 -9.25 7.96
C LYS A 228 18.30 -8.89 6.91
N ALA A 229 18.18 -7.72 6.28
CA ALA A 229 19.15 -7.27 5.28
C ALA A 229 20.56 -7.04 5.86
N THR A 230 20.65 -6.44 7.06
CA THR A 230 21.93 -6.22 7.74
C THR A 230 22.60 -7.54 8.15
N SER A 231 21.81 -8.51 8.63
CA SER A 231 22.32 -9.81 9.07
C SER A 231 22.98 -10.59 7.93
N HIS A 232 22.40 -10.58 6.72
CA HIS A 232 22.99 -11.22 5.55
C HIS A 232 24.28 -10.55 5.05
N SER A 233 24.41 -9.23 5.20
CA SER A 233 25.62 -8.50 4.79
C SER A 233 26.85 -8.88 5.64
N ASN A 234 26.65 -9.21 6.92
CA ASN A 234 27.74 -9.54 7.84
C ASN A 234 28.28 -10.96 7.65
N THR A 235 27.47 -11.90 7.12
CA THR A 235 27.92 -13.27 6.87
C THR A 235 28.86 -13.35 5.67
N ASN A 236 28.63 -12.55 4.63
CA ASN A 236 29.44 -12.57 3.41
C ASN A 236 30.82 -11.90 3.56
N THR A 237 31.04 -11.11 4.61
CA THR A 237 32.32 -10.42 4.85
C THR A 237 33.28 -11.24 5.73
N ARG A 238 32.85 -12.40 6.23
CA ARG A 238 33.66 -13.29 7.08
C ARG A 238 34.20 -14.53 6.35
N ASN A 239 33.90 -14.67 5.07
CA ASN A 239 34.42 -15.74 4.19
C ASN A 239 35.38 -15.13 3.18
#